data_AF-A0A7C6JTQ6-F1
#
_entry.id   AF-A0A7C6JTQ6-F1
#
_cell.length_a   1.000
_cell.length_b   1.000
_cell.length_c   1.000
_cell.angle_alpha   90.00
_cell.angle_beta   90.00
_cell.angle_gamma   90.00
#
_symmetry.space_group_name_H-M   'P 1'
#
loop_
_entity.id
_entity.type
_entity.pdbx_description
1 polymer ?
#
loop_
_entity_poly.entity_id
_entity_poly.type
_entity_poly.pdbx_seq_one_letter_code
_entity_poly.pdbx_strand_id
1 'polypeptide(L)'
;MKQEFDAVIRQHEGIDGAYIVPPFDVREVYGAKRVKVIATFDGVGYRGSLVTMGGSYVIGMTQEVRRKIGKSFGDTVHVTLEKDVEERTVEAPDDFMEGMKQSPEALANYEKLSFTAKKEYVTWITAAKKAETRQSRIEKTIGQLKQGRKLR
;
A
#
# COMPACT_ATOMS: atom_id res chain seq x y z
N MET A 1 -8.59 13.87 7.21
CA MET A 1 -8.40 15.24 6.67
C MET A 1 -8.11 15.12 5.19
N LYS A 2 -9.00 15.67 4.37
CA LYS A 2 -8.88 15.72 2.91
C LYS A 2 -8.32 17.08 2.52
N GLN A 3 -7.34 17.10 1.64
CA GLN A 3 -6.73 18.28 1.04
C GLN A 3 -7.04 18.26 -0.45
N GLU A 4 -7.26 19.42 -1.05
CA GLU A 4 -7.60 19.57 -2.46
C GLU A 4 -6.86 20.78 -3.03
N PHE A 5 -6.18 20.59 -4.15
CA PHE A 5 -5.32 21.61 -4.75
C PHE A 5 -4.97 21.26 -6.19
N ASP A 6 -4.58 22.27 -6.95
CA ASP A 6 -4.00 22.10 -8.28
C ASP A 6 -2.47 22.07 -8.21
N ALA A 7 -1.86 21.15 -8.95
CA ALA A 7 -0.40 21.02 -9.01
C ALA A 7 0.08 20.69 -10.43
N VAL A 8 1.28 21.13 -10.75
CA VAL A 8 1.92 20.83 -12.04
C VAL A 8 2.58 19.45 -11.98
N ILE A 9 2.34 18.64 -13.01
CA ILE A 9 2.96 17.33 -13.19
C ILE A 9 4.44 17.53 -13.54
N ARG A 10 5.34 17.07 -12.67
CA ARG A 10 6.78 17.13 -12.87
C ARG A 10 7.34 15.78 -13.29
N GLN A 11 8.40 15.81 -14.09
CA GLN A 11 9.16 14.63 -14.49
C GLN A 11 10.38 14.44 -13.59
N HIS A 12 10.69 13.20 -13.22
CA HIS A 12 11.99 12.87 -12.64
C HIS A 12 13.03 12.71 -13.75
N GLU A 13 14.18 13.36 -13.62
CA GLU A 13 15.20 13.37 -14.66
C GLU A 13 15.61 11.96 -15.11
N GLY A 14 15.63 11.74 -16.42
CA GLY A 14 16.09 10.49 -17.02
C GLY A 14 15.12 9.30 -16.94
N ILE A 15 13.93 9.44 -16.35
CA ILE A 15 12.93 8.38 -16.32
C ILE A 15 11.54 8.91 -16.69
N ASP A 16 10.66 8.01 -17.12
CA ASP A 16 9.25 8.34 -17.37
C ASP A 16 8.41 8.32 -16.06
N GLY A 17 9.00 8.82 -14.98
CA GLY A 17 8.38 8.92 -13.66
C GLY A 17 7.78 10.31 -13.47
N ALA A 18 6.46 10.38 -13.28
CA ALA A 18 5.78 11.63 -12.95
C ALA A 18 5.56 11.76 -11.44
N TYR A 19 5.66 12.98 -10.93
CA TYR A 19 5.33 13.30 -9.55
C TYR A 19 4.73 14.70 -9.46
N ILE A 20 4.03 14.96 -8.36
CA ILE A 20 3.56 16.30 -8.00
C ILE A 20 4.09 16.67 -6.62
N VAL A 21 4.24 17.97 -6.39
CA VAL A 21 4.62 18.56 -5.10
C VAL A 21 3.38 19.22 -4.51
N PRO A 22 2.86 18.77 -3.36
CA PRO A 22 1.75 19.45 -2.70
C PRO A 22 2.14 20.88 -2.30
N PRO A 23 1.26 21.88 -2.50
CA PRO A 23 1.55 23.29 -2.21
C PRO A 23 1.39 23.63 -0.71
N PHE A 24 1.44 22.64 0.18
CA PHE A 24 1.28 22.80 1.62
C PHE A 24 2.26 21.91 2.38
N ASP A 25 2.46 22.20 3.67
CA ASP A 25 3.36 21.40 4.50
C ASP A 25 2.72 20.06 4.91
N VAL A 26 3.09 19.01 4.21
CA VAL A 26 2.63 17.63 4.47
C VAL A 26 3.02 17.16 5.88
N ARG A 27 4.14 17.64 6.44
CA ARG A 27 4.61 17.23 7.77
C ARG A 27 3.71 17.82 8.85
N GLU A 28 3.31 19.08 8.70
CA GLU A 28 2.37 19.75 9.60
C GLU A 28 0.99 19.09 9.55
N VAL A 29 0.48 18.77 8.36
CA VAL A 29 -0.87 18.21 8.18
C VAL A 29 -0.95 16.74 8.60
N TYR A 30 0.06 15.92 8.28
CA TYR A 30 -0.02 14.45 8.42
C TYR A 30 0.98 13.83 9.40
N GLY A 31 1.97 14.60 9.88
CA GLY A 31 2.84 14.23 11.00
C GLY A 31 3.88 13.14 10.72
N ALA A 32 4.11 12.72 9.47
CA ALA A 32 5.02 11.61 9.17
C ALA A 32 5.86 11.83 7.90
N LYS A 33 7.10 11.32 7.92
CA LYS A 33 8.05 11.36 6.78
C LYS A 33 7.55 10.59 5.55
N ARG A 34 6.72 9.56 5.78
CA ARG A 34 6.01 8.82 4.74
C ARG A 34 4.57 8.64 5.16
N VAL A 35 3.64 9.12 4.34
CA VAL A 35 2.21 9.09 4.62
C VAL A 35 1.54 8.25 3.54
N LYS A 36 0.83 7.19 3.93
CA LYS A 36 -0.04 6.50 2.99
C LYS A 36 -1.24 7.39 2.71
N VAL A 37 -1.58 7.56 1.44
CA VAL A 37 -2.66 8.44 1.02
C VAL A 37 -3.52 7.78 -0.04
N ILE A 38 -4.81 8.12 -0.02
CA ILE A 38 -5.71 7.95 -1.14
C ILE A 38 -5.74 9.30 -1.84
N ALA A 39 -5.45 9.31 -3.13
CA ALA A 39 -5.43 10.48 -3.96
C ALA A 39 -6.42 10.33 -5.11
N THR A 40 -6.88 11.43 -5.68
CA THR A 40 -7.45 11.42 -7.03
C THR A 40 -6.74 12.45 -7.88
N PHE A 41 -6.50 12.12 -9.15
CA PHE A 41 -5.95 13.01 -10.15
C PHE A 41 -7.04 13.25 -11.20
N ASP A 42 -7.60 14.46 -11.28
CA ASP A 42 -8.79 14.77 -12.10
C ASP A 42 -9.91 13.70 -11.98
N GLY A 43 -10.18 13.25 -10.75
CA GLY A 43 -11.18 12.22 -10.46
C GLY A 43 -10.72 10.77 -10.65
N VAL A 44 -9.54 10.51 -11.21
CA VAL A 44 -8.96 9.16 -11.30
C VAL A 44 -8.35 8.77 -9.96
N GLY A 45 -8.93 7.76 -9.31
CA GLY A 45 -8.45 7.24 -8.03
C GLY A 45 -7.04 6.65 -8.11
N TYR A 46 -6.23 6.97 -7.12
CA TYR A 46 -4.87 6.49 -6.96
C TYR A 46 -4.56 6.25 -5.49
N ARG A 47 -4.02 5.08 -5.14
CA ARG A 47 -3.61 4.77 -3.76
C ARG A 47 -2.09 4.69 -3.72
N GLY A 48 -1.48 5.60 -2.96
CA GLY A 48 -0.04 5.81 -3.00
C GLY A 48 0.55 6.18 -1.65
N SER A 49 1.73 6.78 -1.71
CA SER A 49 2.38 7.36 -0.52
C SER A 49 2.97 8.70 -0.87
N LEU A 50 2.80 9.67 0.02
CA LEU A 50 3.64 10.86 0.08
C LEU A 50 4.99 10.46 0.64
N VAL A 51 6.05 10.80 -0.08
CA VAL A 51 7.44 10.51 0.30
C VAL A 51 8.27 11.78 0.19
N THR A 52 9.30 11.91 1.03
CA THR A 52 10.24 13.02 0.94
C THR A 52 11.33 12.73 -0.08
N MET A 53 11.48 13.58 -1.10
CA MET A 53 12.60 13.56 -2.06
C MET A 53 13.28 14.93 -2.05
N GLY A 54 14.58 14.99 -1.74
CA GLY A 54 15.35 16.23 -1.77
C GLY A 54 14.85 17.34 -0.83
N GLY A 55 14.17 16.98 0.27
CA GLY A 55 13.62 17.94 1.23
C GLY A 55 12.16 18.35 0.97
N SER A 56 11.58 18.00 -0.18
CA SER A 56 10.17 18.24 -0.50
C SER A 56 9.34 16.96 -0.46
N TYR A 57 8.07 17.05 -0.06
CA TYR A 57 7.15 15.93 -0.19
C TYR A 57 6.65 15.82 -1.62
N VAL A 58 6.61 14.59 -2.12
CA VAL A 58 6.10 14.28 -3.45
C VAL A 58 5.16 13.09 -3.39
N ILE A 59 4.17 13.07 -4.27
CA ILE A 59 3.39 11.87 -4.59
C ILE A 59 3.63 11.52 -6.06
N GLY A 60 4.05 10.28 -6.28
CA GLY A 60 4.26 9.75 -7.63
C GLY A 60 2.93 9.50 -8.32
N MET A 61 2.89 9.77 -9.62
CA MET A 61 1.76 9.51 -10.49
C MET A 61 2.19 8.51 -11.57
N THR A 62 1.43 7.42 -11.72
CA THR A 62 1.78 6.37 -12.68
C THR A 62 1.48 6.81 -14.11
N GLN A 63 2.16 6.18 -15.08
CA GLN A 63 1.85 6.37 -16.50
C GLN A 63 0.39 6.06 -16.84
N GLU A 64 -0.20 5.05 -16.19
CA GLU A 64 -1.60 4.69 -16.43
C GLU A 64 -2.55 5.82 -16.02
N VAL A 65 -2.33 6.44 -14.86
CA VAL A 65 -3.14 7.57 -14.41
C VAL A 65 -3.00 8.74 -15.37
N ARG A 66 -1.77 9.10 -15.78
CA ARG A 66 -1.52 10.14 -16.80
C ARG A 66 -2.27 9.90 -18.10
N ARG A 67 -2.22 8.66 -18.62
CA ARG A 67 -2.95 8.27 -19.83
C ARG A 67 -4.46 8.39 -19.66
N LYS A 68 -5.01 8.03 -18.49
CA LYS A 68 -6.46 8.12 -18.21
C LYS A 68 -6.97 9.56 -18.15
N ILE A 69 -6.19 10.48 -17.56
CA ILE A 69 -6.55 11.90 -17.47
C ILE A 69 -6.17 12.69 -18.73
N GLY A 70 -5.39 12.10 -19.64
CA GLY A 70 -4.92 12.76 -20.86
C GLY A 70 -3.93 13.90 -20.61
N LYS A 71 -3.22 13.89 -19.48
CA LYS A 71 -2.25 14.92 -19.08
C LYS A 71 -0.82 14.39 -19.03
N SER A 72 0.13 15.24 -19.34
CA SER A 72 1.56 14.94 -19.41
C SER A 72 2.38 15.86 -18.50
N PHE A 73 3.70 15.79 -18.61
CA PHE A 73 4.61 16.67 -17.87
C PHE A 73 4.37 18.13 -18.24
N GLY A 74 4.33 19.01 -17.24
CA GLY A 74 4.04 20.43 -17.39
C GLY A 74 2.55 20.79 -17.30
N ASP A 75 1.64 19.82 -17.44
CA ASP A 75 0.21 20.07 -17.27
C ASP A 75 -0.19 20.23 -15.80
N THR A 76 -1.21 21.03 -15.55
CA THR A 76 -1.83 21.19 -14.24
C THR A 76 -2.88 20.09 -14.03
N VAL A 77 -2.80 19.38 -12.91
CA VAL A 77 -3.74 18.34 -12.49
C VAL A 77 -4.43 18.75 -11.19
N HIS A 78 -5.75 18.53 -11.12
CA HIS A 78 -6.49 18.72 -9.90
C HIS A 78 -6.33 17.50 -9.00
N VAL A 79 -5.80 17.69 -7.79
CA VAL A 79 -5.46 16.61 -6.87
C VAL A 79 -6.23 16.72 -5.57
N THR A 80 -6.89 15.62 -5.22
CA THR A 80 -7.38 15.42 -3.85
C THR A 80 -6.48 14.45 -3.13
N LEU A 81 -6.18 14.70 -1.85
CA LEU A 81 -5.36 13.86 -0.99
C LEU A 81 -6.05 13.64 0.35
N GLU A 82 -6.19 12.40 0.76
CA GLU A 82 -6.59 12.04 2.12
C GLU A 82 -5.63 11.02 2.72
N LYS A 83 -5.49 11.05 4.05
CA LYS A 83 -4.70 10.05 4.76
C LYS A 83 -5.39 8.69 4.63
N ASP A 84 -4.66 7.71 4.15
CA ASP A 84 -5.10 6.32 4.08
C ASP A 84 -5.07 5.72 5.50
N VAL A 85 -6.10 6.02 6.28
CA VAL A 85 -6.29 5.51 7.66
C VAL A 85 -7.09 4.22 7.70
N GLU A 86 -7.59 3.76 6.54
CA GLU A 86 -8.37 2.55 6.44
C GLU A 86 -7.57 1.36 6.99
N GLU A 87 -8.09 0.78 8.08
CA GLU A 87 -7.59 -0.47 8.64
C GLU A 87 -7.88 -1.56 7.63
N ARG A 88 -6.89 -1.81 6.77
CA ARG A 88 -6.97 -2.89 5.81
C ARG A 88 -6.87 -4.19 6.60
N THR A 89 -8.01 -4.80 6.91
CA THR A 89 -8.09 -6.16 7.41
C THR A 89 -8.06 -7.11 6.21
N VAL A 90 -7.42 -8.26 6.38
CA VAL A 90 -7.50 -9.35 5.42
C VAL A 90 -8.31 -10.42 6.11
N GLU A 91 -9.45 -10.77 5.54
CA GLU A 91 -10.24 -11.91 6.02
C GLU A 91 -9.42 -13.18 5.79
N ALA A 92 -8.90 -13.70 6.89
CA ALA A 92 -8.14 -14.93 6.91
C ALA A 92 -9.13 -16.12 6.90
N PRO A 93 -8.90 -17.16 6.09
CA PRO A 93 -9.72 -18.36 6.10
C PRO A 93 -9.79 -18.98 7.50
N ASP A 94 -10.94 -19.55 7.87
CA ASP A 94 -11.12 -20.20 9.18
C ASP A 94 -10.07 -21.29 9.43
N ASP A 95 -9.78 -22.12 8.44
CA ASP A 95 -8.78 -23.19 8.54
C ASP A 95 -7.36 -22.66 8.83
N PHE A 96 -7.04 -21.48 8.30
CA PHE A 96 -5.78 -20.82 8.59
C PHE A 96 -5.76 -20.24 10.01
N MET A 97 -6.85 -19.61 10.44
CA MET A 97 -6.97 -19.07 11.81
C MET A 97 -6.98 -20.18 12.87
N GLU A 98 -7.60 -21.33 12.59
CA GLU A 98 -7.55 -22.51 13.45
C GLU A 98 -6.12 -23.04 13.61
N GLY A 99 -5.35 -23.12 12.52
CA GLY A 99 -3.93 -23.47 12.57
C GLY A 99 -3.12 -22.50 13.43
N MET A 100 -3.40 -21.20 13.32
CA MET A 100 -2.74 -20.16 14.13
C MET A 100 -3.06 -20.25 15.62
N LYS A 101 -4.29 -20.65 16.00
CA LYS A 101 -4.68 -20.84 17.40
C LYS A 101 -3.81 -21.89 18.12
N GLN A 102 -3.30 -22.87 17.38
CA GLN A 102 -2.38 -23.89 17.92
C GLN A 102 -0.96 -23.34 18.16
N SER A 103 -0.68 -22.10 17.78
CA SER A 103 0.65 -21.50 17.86
C SER A 103 0.56 -20.00 18.18
N PRO A 104 0.41 -19.63 19.46
CA PRO A 104 0.24 -18.24 19.88
C PRO A 104 1.41 -17.33 19.48
N GLU A 105 2.63 -17.87 19.38
CA GLU A 105 3.80 -17.14 18.86
C GLU A 105 3.63 -16.75 17.38
N ALA A 106 3.15 -17.69 16.55
CA ALA A 106 2.90 -17.43 15.13
C ALA A 106 1.78 -16.41 14.95
N LEU A 107 0.71 -16.52 15.76
CA LEU A 107 -0.40 -15.56 15.77
C LEU A 107 0.09 -14.16 16.14
N ALA A 108 0.85 -14.00 17.22
CA ALA A 108 1.38 -12.71 17.64
C ALA A 108 2.30 -12.07 16.58
N ASN A 109 3.11 -12.88 15.88
CA ASN A 109 3.93 -12.39 14.78
C ASN A 109 3.11 -12.03 13.54
N TYR A 110 2.08 -12.82 13.24
CA TYR A 110 1.14 -12.54 12.15
C TYR A 110 0.39 -11.23 12.37
N GLU A 111 -0.11 -10.99 13.58
CA GLU A 111 -0.86 -9.77 13.93
C GLU A 111 -0.01 -8.51 13.75
N LYS A 112 1.29 -8.59 14.02
CA LYS A 112 2.28 -7.51 13.81
C LYS A 112 2.64 -7.27 12.33
N LEU A 113 2.28 -8.17 11.41
CA LEU A 113 2.58 -7.98 10.00
C LEU A 113 1.79 -6.82 9.38
N SER A 114 2.40 -6.18 8.38
CA SER A 114 1.71 -5.20 7.55
C SER A 114 0.58 -5.86 6.75
N PHE A 115 -0.45 -5.09 6.40
CA PHE A 115 -1.55 -5.55 5.54
C PHE A 115 -1.06 -6.28 4.28
N THR A 116 -0.06 -5.72 3.58
CA THR A 116 0.47 -6.34 2.35
C THR A 116 0.98 -7.74 2.62
N ALA A 117 1.75 -7.93 3.69
CA ALA A 117 2.25 -9.25 4.06
C ALA A 117 1.12 -10.20 4.47
N LYS A 118 0.15 -9.75 5.27
CA LYS A 118 -1.05 -10.54 5.61
C LYS A 118 -1.81 -10.98 4.34
N LYS A 119 -1.98 -10.05 3.39
CA LYS A 119 -2.67 -10.29 2.12
C LYS A 119 -1.92 -11.30 1.26
N GLU A 120 -0.60 -11.23 1.21
CA GLU A 120 0.24 -12.18 0.47
C GLU A 120 0.07 -13.61 1.00
N TYR A 121 0.12 -13.79 2.33
CA TYR A 121 -0.15 -15.10 2.95
C TYR A 121 -1.54 -15.64 2.63
N VAL A 122 -2.58 -14.84 2.87
CA VAL A 122 -3.96 -15.26 2.62
C VAL A 122 -4.20 -15.56 1.15
N THR A 123 -3.69 -14.73 0.23
CA THR A 123 -3.80 -14.98 -1.22
C THR A 123 -3.07 -16.27 -1.60
N TRP A 124 -1.89 -16.51 -1.05
CA TRP A 124 -1.14 -17.74 -1.31
C TRP A 124 -1.84 -18.99 -0.76
N ILE A 125 -2.44 -18.93 0.43
CA ILE A 125 -3.18 -20.05 1.02
C ILE A 125 -4.47 -20.32 0.22
N THR A 126 -5.26 -19.28 -0.05
CA THR A 126 -6.54 -19.39 -0.78
C THR A 126 -6.38 -19.78 -2.24
N ALA A 127 -5.25 -19.43 -2.87
CA ALA A 127 -4.94 -19.87 -4.23
C ALA A 127 -4.78 -21.41 -4.35
N ALA A 128 -4.58 -22.14 -3.25
CA ALA A 128 -4.58 -23.60 -3.27
C ALA A 128 -6.02 -24.14 -3.35
N LYS A 129 -6.36 -24.76 -4.48
CA LYS A 129 -7.67 -25.40 -4.72
C LYS A 129 -7.83 -26.75 -4.03
N LYS A 130 -6.73 -27.49 -3.83
CA LYS A 130 -6.73 -28.78 -3.12
C LYS A 130 -6.56 -28.54 -1.62
N ALA A 131 -7.39 -29.20 -0.81
CA ALA A 131 -7.35 -29.10 0.65
C ALA A 131 -5.98 -29.49 1.23
N GLU A 132 -5.37 -30.59 0.76
CA GLU A 132 -4.04 -31.02 1.21
C GLU A 132 -2.95 -29.97 0.95
N THR A 133 -2.98 -29.34 -0.24
CA THR A 133 -2.03 -28.28 -0.57
C THR A 133 -2.27 -27.03 0.27
N ARG A 134 -3.53 -26.72 0.58
CA ARG A 134 -3.87 -25.60 1.47
C ARG A 134 -3.34 -25.84 2.89
N GLN A 135 -3.55 -27.03 3.43
CA GLN A 135 -3.06 -27.43 4.75
C GLN A 135 -1.53 -27.32 4.83
N SER A 136 -0.81 -27.85 3.84
CA SER A 136 0.65 -27.76 3.77
C SER A 136 1.16 -26.30 3.72
N ARG A 137 0.44 -25.41 3.01
CA ARG A 137 0.74 -23.96 2.98
C ARG A 137 0.49 -23.29 4.33
N ILE A 138 -0.55 -23.70 5.06
CA ILE A 138 -0.86 -23.21 6.41
C ILE A 138 0.25 -23.61 7.38
N GLU A 139 0.63 -24.88 7.41
CA GLU A 139 1.72 -25.37 8.27
C GLU A 139 3.05 -24.68 7.97
N LYS A 140 3.37 -24.51 6.68
CA LYS A 140 4.57 -23.79 6.26
C LYS A 140 4.54 -22.33 6.69
N THR A 141 3.38 -21.66 6.58
CA THR A 141 3.20 -20.28 7.04
C THR A 141 3.43 -20.18 8.55
N ILE A 142 2.80 -21.05 9.34
CA ILE A 142 2.97 -21.11 10.79
C ILE A 142 4.44 -21.32 11.17
N GLY A 143 5.12 -22.26 10.51
CA GLY A 143 6.54 -22.53 10.74
C GLY A 143 7.44 -21.32 10.43
N GLN A 144 7.16 -20.57 9.38
CA GLN A 144 7.90 -19.34 9.06
C GLN A 144 7.64 -18.23 10.07
N LEU A 145 6.39 -18.05 10.50
CA LEU A 145 6.00 -17.02 11.44
C LEU A 145 6.56 -17.26 12.84
N LYS A 146 6.68 -18.52 13.29
CA LYS A 146 7.43 -18.87 14.51
C LYS A 146 8.87 -18.38 14.46
N GLN A 147 9.51 -18.50 13.29
CA GLN A 147 10.88 -18.04 13.06
C GLN A 147 10.98 -16.53 12.79
N GLY A 148 9.88 -15.78 12.84
CA GLY A 148 9.84 -14.35 12.49
C GLY A 148 10.15 -14.04 11.02
N ARG A 149 10.04 -15.03 10.14
CA ARG A 149 10.34 -14.90 8.70
C ARG A 149 9.07 -14.60 7.92
N LYS A 150 9.19 -13.71 6.93
CA LYS A 150 8.12 -13.37 5.98
C LYS A 150 8.08 -14.39 4.83
N LEU A 151 6.91 -14.49 4.18
CA LEU A 151 6.75 -15.24 2.93
C LEU A 151 7.74 -14.63 1.93
N ARG A 152 8.68 -15.45 1.45
CA ARG A 152 9.69 -15.05 0.47
C ARG A 152 9.38 -15.67 -0.87
#